data_AF-A0A1N7HDE2-F1
#
_entry.id   AF-A0A1N7HDE2-F1
#
_cell.length_a   1.000
_cell.length_b   1.000
_cell.length_c   1.000
_cell.angle_alpha   90.00
_cell.angle_beta   90.00
_cell.angle_gamma   90.00
#
_symmetry.space_group_name_H-M   'P 1'
#
loop_
_entity.id
_entity.type
_entity.pdbx_description
1 polymer ?
#
loop_
_entity_poly.entity_id
_entity_poly.type
_entity_poly.pdbx_seq_one_letter_code
_entity_poly.pdbx_strand_id
1 'polypeptide(L)'
;MGEMLIYLFAAFLITGGVLAFSYVPSGETVSYTGDYEPLRGVQMSAAYHSILDISFDDHGGLLARQLHHRCAILLGLGTVVWALLGRFRYALPVLGLAAVAELGGYGSADDLLSGTFLARVPIPVWYGLHLVAALAVGALLVVSSRREAARQPRTAGFVAATLGLTAMLIFVL
;
A
#
# COMPACT_ATOMS: atom_id res chain seq x y z
N MET A 1 9.04 3.80 -17.16
CA MET A 1 7.79 3.37 -16.48
C MET A 1 7.96 2.10 -15.66
N GLY A 2 8.37 0.95 -16.23
CA GLY A 2 8.49 -0.30 -15.44
C GLY A 2 9.47 -0.23 -14.25
N GLU A 3 10.60 0.48 -14.39
CA GLU A 3 11.53 0.73 -13.28
C GLU A 3 10.94 1.62 -12.19
N MET A 4 10.31 2.72 -12.59
CA MET A 4 9.60 3.63 -11.68
C MET A 4 8.56 2.88 -10.84
N LEU A 5 7.80 1.95 -11.44
CA LEU A 5 6.84 1.11 -10.71
C LEU A 5 7.52 0.19 -9.69
N ILE A 6 8.72 -0.32 -9.97
CA ILE A 6 9.48 -1.11 -8.99
C ILE A 6 9.98 -0.23 -7.84
N TYR A 7 10.47 0.98 -8.14
CA TYR A 7 10.95 1.89 -7.10
C TYR A 7 9.79 2.37 -6.22
N LEU A 8 8.64 2.71 -6.82
CA LEU A 8 7.40 2.99 -6.09
C LEU A 8 6.96 1.80 -5.24
N PHE A 9 6.99 0.58 -5.79
CA PHE A 9 6.62 -0.62 -5.06
C PHE A 9 7.61 -0.93 -3.91
N ALA A 10 8.90 -0.66 -4.09
CA ALA A 10 9.89 -0.79 -3.03
C ALA A 10 9.62 0.21 -1.90
N ALA A 11 9.34 1.48 -2.20
CA ALA A 11 8.95 2.48 -1.22
C ALA A 11 7.63 2.10 -0.51
N PHE A 12 6.65 1.59 -1.25
CA PHE A 12 5.40 1.04 -0.72
C PHE A 12 5.65 -0.10 0.27
N LEU A 13 6.51 -1.07 -0.06
CA LEU A 13 6.85 -2.17 0.84
C LEU A 13 7.60 -1.70 2.09
N ILE A 14 8.54 -0.78 1.95
CA ILE A 14 9.32 -0.25 3.08
C ILE A 14 8.37 0.46 4.06
N THR A 15 7.53 1.36 3.55
CA THR A 15 6.56 2.08 4.38
C THR A 15 5.51 1.16 4.98
N GLY A 16 5.01 0.18 4.21
CA GLY A 16 4.07 -0.83 4.72
C GLY A 16 4.70 -1.70 5.80
N GLY A 17 5.98 -2.06 5.65
CA GLY A 17 6.74 -2.79 6.66
C GLY A 17 6.90 -1.99 7.96
N VAL A 18 7.17 -0.67 7.87
CA VAL A 18 7.20 0.22 9.03
C VAL A 18 5.85 0.23 9.76
N LEU A 19 4.74 0.37 9.03
CA LEU A 19 3.39 0.37 9.62
C LEU A 19 3.04 -0.98 10.24
N ALA A 20 3.46 -2.08 9.61
CA ALA A 20 3.18 -3.43 10.06
C ALA A 20 3.81 -3.79 11.41
N PHE A 21 4.84 -3.06 11.86
CA PHE A 21 5.42 -3.28 13.20
C PHE A 21 4.48 -2.87 14.34
N SER A 22 3.70 -1.80 14.16
CA SER A 22 2.76 -1.29 15.18
C SER A 22 1.31 -1.74 14.94
N TYR A 23 1.00 -2.26 13.75
CA TYR A 23 -0.36 -2.63 13.38
C TYR A 23 -0.83 -3.94 14.03
N VAL A 24 -2.05 -3.95 14.58
CA VAL A 24 -2.65 -5.12 15.24
C VAL A 24 -3.82 -5.66 14.39
N PRO A 25 -3.67 -6.77 13.65
CA PRO A 25 -4.74 -7.30 12.80
C PRO A 25 -5.79 -8.08 13.59
N SER A 26 -6.53 -7.43 14.49
CA SER A 26 -7.55 -8.06 15.35
C SER A 26 -8.90 -7.33 15.31
N GLY A 27 -9.98 -8.11 15.23
CA GLY A 27 -11.36 -7.63 15.34
C GLY A 27 -11.90 -7.61 16.77
N GLU A 28 -11.05 -7.84 17.78
CA GLU A 28 -11.43 -7.71 19.18
C GLU A 28 -11.92 -6.28 19.47
N THR A 29 -13.07 -6.17 20.15
CA THR A 29 -13.61 -4.87 20.53
C THR A 29 -12.88 -4.32 21.75
N VAL A 30 -12.28 -3.15 21.60
CA VAL A 30 -11.54 -2.43 22.65
C VAL A 30 -12.11 -1.02 22.82
N SER A 31 -11.87 -0.40 23.98
CA SER A 31 -12.18 1.01 24.21
C SER A 31 -10.98 1.85 23.83
N TYR A 32 -11.16 2.94 23.09
CA TYR A 32 -10.05 3.81 22.71
C TYR A 32 -9.54 4.65 23.87
N THR A 33 -8.23 4.54 24.14
CA THR A 33 -7.56 5.21 25.26
C THR A 33 -6.40 6.11 24.83
N GLY A 34 -6.18 6.32 23.52
CA GLY A 34 -5.06 7.11 22.99
C GLY A 34 -5.23 8.63 23.06
N ASP A 35 -4.34 9.35 22.36
CA ASP A 35 -4.23 10.81 22.45
C ASP A 35 -5.26 11.57 21.61
N TYR A 36 -5.95 10.92 20.66
CA TYR A 36 -7.00 11.56 19.87
C TYR A 36 -8.31 11.69 20.67
N GLU A 37 -8.37 12.74 21.50
CA GLU A 37 -9.42 13.00 22.48
C GLU A 37 -10.87 12.84 21.97
N PRO A 38 -11.24 13.23 20.73
CA PRO A 38 -12.61 13.06 20.24
C PRO A 38 -13.13 11.61 20.21
N LEU A 39 -12.25 10.61 20.20
CA LEU A 39 -12.62 9.19 20.18
C LEU A 39 -12.43 8.50 21.53
N ARG A 40 -12.00 9.21 22.58
CA ARG A 40 -11.71 8.58 23.88
C ARG A 40 -12.96 7.91 24.47
N GLY A 41 -12.81 6.64 24.88
CA GLY A 41 -13.89 5.80 25.40
C GLY A 41 -14.80 5.16 24.34
N VAL A 42 -14.62 5.47 23.06
CA VAL A 42 -15.39 4.86 21.97
C VAL A 42 -14.96 3.42 21.77
N GLN A 43 -15.92 2.51 21.61
CA GLN A 43 -15.67 1.11 21.30
C GLN A 43 -15.34 0.95 19.81
N MET A 44 -14.24 0.27 19.51
CA MET A 44 -13.76 0.02 18.15
C MET A 44 -13.01 -1.31 18.08
N SER A 45 -12.64 -1.77 16.88
CA SER A 45 -11.73 -2.91 16.76
C SER A 45 -10.31 -2.55 17.21
N ALA A 46 -9.57 -3.55 17.71
CA ALA A 46 -8.16 -3.41 18.03
C ALA A 46 -7.32 -2.99 16.80
N ALA A 47 -7.74 -3.41 15.60
CA ALA A 47 -7.15 -2.94 14.34
C ALA A 47 -7.32 -1.43 14.15
N TYR A 48 -8.54 -0.92 14.25
CA TYR A 48 -8.78 0.52 14.12
C TYR A 48 -8.10 1.32 15.25
N HIS A 49 -8.07 0.78 16.48
CA HIS A 49 -7.30 1.37 17.59
C HIS A 49 -5.83 1.52 17.23
N SER A 50 -5.16 0.44 16.78
CA SER A 50 -3.74 0.50 16.41
C SER A 50 -3.45 1.48 15.26
N ILE A 51 -4.42 1.69 14.35
CA ILE A 51 -4.32 2.69 13.29
C ILE A 51 -4.30 4.12 13.86
N LEU A 52 -5.11 4.39 14.89
CA LEU A 52 -5.12 5.67 15.58
C LEU A 52 -3.81 5.88 16.35
N ASP A 53 -3.31 4.86 17.04
CA ASP A 53 -2.02 4.94 17.75
C ASP A 53 -0.88 5.26 16.77
N ILE A 54 -0.82 4.57 15.63
CA ILE A 54 0.17 4.88 14.57
C ILE A 54 0.01 6.33 14.07
N SER A 55 -1.22 6.83 14.00
CA SER A 55 -1.49 8.16 13.43
C SER A 55 -1.17 9.29 14.40
N PHE A 56 -1.38 9.10 15.70
CA PHE A 56 -1.37 10.20 16.67
C PHE A 56 -0.31 10.04 17.76
N ASP A 57 0.12 8.83 18.06
CA ASP A 57 0.94 8.53 19.24
C ASP A 57 2.38 8.10 18.81
N ASP A 58 2.51 7.40 17.68
CA ASP A 58 3.80 6.97 17.12
C ASP A 58 4.56 8.13 16.44
N HIS A 59 5.83 8.30 16.83
CA HIS A 59 6.71 9.32 16.25
C HIS A 59 6.93 9.08 14.74
N GLY A 60 6.38 9.96 13.91
CA GLY A 60 6.47 9.84 12.45
C GLY A 60 5.50 8.82 11.84
N GLY A 61 4.61 8.21 12.63
CA GLY A 61 3.66 7.21 12.13
C GLY A 61 2.64 7.81 11.14
N LEU A 62 2.13 9.02 11.39
CA LEU A 62 1.28 9.73 10.42
C LEU A 62 1.99 9.95 9.08
N LEU A 63 3.25 10.37 9.12
CA LEU A 63 4.05 10.58 7.91
C LEU A 63 4.24 9.25 7.16
N ALA A 64 4.56 8.16 7.86
CA ALA A 64 4.68 6.84 7.26
C ALA A 64 3.37 6.39 6.58
N ARG A 65 2.22 6.64 7.22
CA ARG A 65 0.88 6.37 6.64
C ARG A 65 0.61 7.17 5.39
N GLN A 66 0.87 8.48 5.42
CA GLN A 66 0.71 9.36 4.26
C GLN A 66 1.62 8.92 3.11
N LEU A 67 2.87 8.58 3.41
CA LEU A 67 3.84 8.12 2.43
C LEU A 67 3.42 6.79 1.81
N HIS A 68 2.94 5.84 2.63
CA HIS A 68 2.44 4.55 2.16
C HIS A 68 1.25 4.72 1.21
N HIS A 69 0.28 5.54 1.60
CA HIS A 69 -0.90 5.82 0.78
C HIS A 69 -0.54 6.54 -0.53
N ARG A 70 0.34 7.54 -0.49
CA ARG A 70 0.88 8.20 -1.70
C ARG A 70 1.56 7.21 -2.64
N CYS A 71 2.39 6.32 -2.10
CA CYS A 71 3.03 5.27 -2.91
C CYS A 71 1.98 4.37 -3.59
N ALA A 72 0.90 4.00 -2.88
CA ALA A 72 -0.18 3.19 -3.44
C ALA A 72 -0.90 3.91 -4.60
N ILE A 73 -1.26 5.19 -4.42
CA ILE A 73 -1.89 6.02 -5.47
C ILE A 73 -0.98 6.12 -6.69
N LEU A 74 0.30 6.47 -6.48
CA LEU A 74 1.27 6.62 -7.57
C LEU A 74 1.52 5.28 -8.29
N LEU A 75 1.50 4.16 -7.58
CA LEU A 75 1.60 2.83 -8.18
C LEU A 75 0.39 2.54 -9.07
N GLY A 76 -0.82 2.86 -8.61
CA GLY A 76 -2.05 2.74 -9.39
C GLY A 76 -2.03 3.60 -10.66
N LEU A 77 -1.82 4.91 -10.50
CA LEU A 77 -1.74 5.87 -11.63
C LEU A 77 -0.63 5.50 -12.61
N GLY A 78 0.55 5.17 -12.09
CA GLY A 78 1.68 4.73 -12.91
C GLY A 78 1.38 3.46 -13.69
N THR A 79 0.61 2.52 -13.10
CA THR A 79 0.20 1.29 -13.77
C THR A 79 -0.85 1.57 -14.85
N VAL A 80 -1.78 2.52 -14.63
CA VAL A 80 -2.70 2.99 -15.68
C VAL A 80 -1.92 3.59 -16.85
N VAL A 81 -0.98 4.50 -16.59
CA VAL A 81 -0.10 5.06 -17.64
C VAL A 81 0.67 3.96 -18.34
N TRP A 82 1.17 2.98 -17.60
CA TRP A 82 1.88 1.82 -18.16
C TRP A 82 0.99 0.99 -19.10
N ALA A 83 -0.29 0.81 -18.77
CA ALA A 83 -1.28 0.17 -19.63
C ALA A 83 -1.50 0.99 -20.91
N LEU A 84 -1.71 2.31 -20.79
CA LEU A 84 -1.94 3.23 -21.91
C LEU A 84 -0.74 3.26 -22.89
N LEU A 85 0.48 3.03 -22.39
CA LEU A 85 1.69 2.84 -23.21
C LEU A 85 1.78 1.44 -23.86
N GLY A 86 0.68 0.69 -23.91
CA GLY A 86 0.57 -0.60 -24.60
C GLY A 86 1.04 -1.81 -23.80
N ARG A 87 1.33 -1.69 -22.49
CA ARG A 87 1.90 -2.77 -21.67
C ARG A 87 0.83 -3.61 -20.94
N PHE A 88 -0.34 -3.76 -21.55
CA PHE A 88 -1.55 -4.41 -20.99
C PHE A 88 -1.31 -5.80 -20.37
N ARG A 89 -0.44 -6.62 -20.98
CA ARG A 89 -0.15 -7.99 -20.51
C ARG A 89 0.27 -8.10 -19.04
N TYR A 90 0.90 -7.05 -18.51
CA TYR A 90 1.28 -6.97 -17.10
C TYR A 90 0.53 -5.90 -16.35
N ALA A 91 0.20 -4.78 -17.02
CA ALA A 91 -0.51 -3.70 -16.37
C ALA A 91 -1.91 -4.13 -15.89
N LEU A 92 -2.66 -4.92 -16.67
CA LEU A 92 -4.01 -5.35 -16.26
C LEU A 92 -4.01 -6.29 -15.05
N PRO A 93 -3.19 -7.37 -15.00
CA PRO A 93 -3.08 -8.18 -13.78
C PRO A 93 -2.57 -7.38 -12.58
N VAL A 94 -1.62 -6.46 -12.78
CA VAL A 94 -1.13 -5.59 -11.68
C VAL A 94 -2.24 -4.68 -11.17
N LEU A 95 -3.04 -4.06 -12.04
CA LEU A 95 -4.20 -3.25 -11.62
C LEU A 95 -5.23 -4.08 -10.85
N GLY A 96 -5.57 -5.27 -11.35
CA GLY A 96 -6.54 -6.14 -10.68
C GLY A 96 -6.06 -6.57 -9.29
N LEU A 97 -4.79 -6.97 -9.16
CA LEU A 97 -4.21 -7.35 -7.87
C LEU A 97 -4.03 -6.14 -6.94
N ALA A 98 -3.67 -4.97 -7.48
CA ALA A 98 -3.59 -3.74 -6.69
C ALA A 98 -4.96 -3.35 -6.11
N ALA A 99 -6.04 -3.49 -6.89
CA ALA A 99 -7.41 -3.27 -6.41
C ALA A 99 -7.81 -4.26 -5.31
N VAL A 100 -7.41 -5.54 -5.44
CA VAL A 100 -7.61 -6.55 -4.38
C VAL A 100 -6.81 -6.20 -3.13
N ALA A 101 -5.55 -5.75 -3.28
CA ALA A 101 -4.72 -5.32 -2.16
C ALA A 101 -5.33 -4.10 -1.46
N GLU A 102 -5.81 -3.12 -2.21
CA GLU A 102 -6.47 -1.93 -1.68
C GLU A 102 -7.75 -2.28 -0.91
N LEU A 103 -8.60 -3.13 -1.49
CA LEU A 103 -9.79 -3.63 -0.81
C LEU A 103 -9.45 -4.36 0.49
N GLY A 104 -8.40 -5.21 0.46
CA GLY A 104 -7.90 -5.88 1.66
C GLY A 104 -7.36 -4.91 2.71
N GLY A 105 -6.74 -3.81 2.28
CA GLY A 105 -6.28 -2.73 3.16
C GLY A 105 -7.44 -2.09 3.92
N TYR A 106 -8.48 -1.64 3.20
CA TYR A 106 -9.68 -1.07 3.82
C TYR A 106 -10.43 -2.08 4.70
N GLY A 107 -10.53 -3.34 4.27
CA GLY A 107 -11.14 -4.39 5.09
C GLY A 107 -10.36 -4.68 6.36
N SER A 108 -9.03 -4.52 6.34
CA SER A 108 -8.19 -4.70 7.53
C SER A 108 -8.27 -3.50 8.48
N ALA A 109 -8.51 -2.30 7.95
CA ALA A 109 -8.64 -1.07 8.73
C ALA A 109 -9.97 -0.96 9.51
N ASP A 110 -10.99 -1.75 9.13
CA ASP A 110 -12.31 -1.75 9.78
C ASP A 110 -12.98 -0.36 9.81
N ASP A 111 -12.77 0.43 8.74
CA ASP A 111 -13.28 1.79 8.60
C ASP A 111 -14.39 1.89 7.54
N LEU A 112 -14.05 1.87 6.25
CA LEU A 112 -14.94 2.15 5.13
C LEU A 112 -15.90 1.00 4.81
N LEU A 113 -15.52 -0.23 5.15
CA LEU A 113 -16.35 -1.41 4.89
C LEU A 113 -17.35 -1.69 6.03
N SER A 114 -17.23 -0.96 7.14
CA SER A 114 -18.08 -1.11 8.33
C SER A 114 -19.55 -0.87 7.99
N GLY A 115 -20.42 -1.81 8.39
CA GLY A 115 -21.85 -1.78 8.06
C GLY A 115 -22.24 -2.41 6.71
N THR A 116 -21.27 -2.83 5.89
CA THR A 116 -21.53 -3.61 4.66
C THR A 116 -21.50 -5.11 4.93
N PHE A 117 -21.86 -5.94 3.94
CA PHE A 117 -21.71 -7.40 4.06
C PHE A 117 -20.24 -7.84 4.17
N LEU A 118 -19.30 -7.02 3.66
CA LEU A 118 -17.87 -7.30 3.67
C LEU A 118 -17.25 -7.21 5.08
N ALA A 119 -17.86 -6.44 5.99
CA ALA A 119 -17.44 -6.36 7.39
C ALA A 119 -17.58 -7.68 8.17
N ARG A 120 -18.29 -8.68 7.61
CA ARG A 120 -18.42 -10.01 8.22
C ARG A 120 -17.17 -10.87 8.04
N VAL A 121 -16.29 -10.51 7.13
CA VAL A 121 -15.03 -11.23 6.89
C VAL A 121 -14.05 -10.83 8.01
N PRO A 122 -13.41 -11.78 8.70
CA PRO A 122 -12.50 -11.47 9.80
C PRO A 122 -11.32 -10.59 9.36
N ILE A 123 -10.97 -9.58 10.17
CA ILE A 123 -9.84 -8.67 9.92
C ILE A 123 -8.51 -9.39 9.57
N PRO A 124 -8.10 -10.47 10.27
CA PRO A 124 -6.89 -11.21 9.89
C PRO A 124 -6.93 -11.75 8.45
N VAL A 125 -8.11 -12.11 7.94
CA VAL A 125 -8.29 -12.59 6.56
C VAL A 125 -8.12 -11.45 5.57
N TRP A 126 -8.69 -10.28 5.85
CA TRP A 126 -8.48 -9.08 5.03
C TRP A 126 -7.00 -8.68 4.96
N TYR A 127 -6.33 -8.69 6.12
CA TYR A 127 -4.90 -8.39 6.19
C TYR A 127 -4.06 -9.41 5.42
N GLY A 128 -4.37 -10.70 5.55
CA GLY A 128 -3.72 -11.75 4.76
C GLY A 128 -3.92 -11.56 3.25
N LEU A 129 -5.14 -11.21 2.81
CA LEU A 129 -5.44 -10.93 1.41
C LEU A 129 -4.64 -9.73 0.89
N HIS A 130 -4.57 -8.65 1.68
CA HIS A 130 -3.77 -7.46 1.36
C HIS A 130 -2.30 -7.83 1.11
N LEU A 131 -1.68 -8.57 2.04
CA LEU A 131 -0.27 -8.97 1.92
C LEU A 131 -0.01 -9.87 0.72
N VAL A 132 -0.85 -10.89 0.51
CA VAL A 132 -0.68 -11.82 -0.63
C VAL A 132 -0.84 -11.10 -1.96
N ALA A 133 -1.84 -10.23 -2.09
CA ALA A 133 -2.07 -9.45 -3.30
C ALA A 133 -0.92 -8.46 -3.57
N ALA A 134 -0.42 -7.78 -2.54
CA ALA A 134 0.74 -6.88 -2.65
C ALA A 134 2.01 -7.64 -3.10
N LEU A 135 2.28 -8.82 -2.53
CA LEU A 135 3.42 -9.65 -2.94
C LEU A 135 3.28 -10.14 -4.39
N ALA A 136 2.07 -10.48 -4.83
CA ALA A 136 1.80 -10.87 -6.21
C ALA A 136 2.04 -9.72 -7.19
N VAL A 137 1.64 -8.49 -6.84
CA VAL A 137 1.98 -7.27 -7.59
C VAL A 137 3.50 -7.13 -7.72
N GLY A 138 4.22 -7.23 -6.61
CA GLY A 138 5.68 -7.16 -6.60
C GLY A 138 6.34 -8.19 -7.51
N ALA A 139 5.90 -9.44 -7.42
CA ALA A 139 6.40 -10.53 -8.25
C ALA A 139 6.18 -10.24 -9.75
N LEU A 140 4.99 -9.76 -10.14
CA LEU A 140 4.69 -9.41 -11.53
C LEU A 140 5.55 -8.24 -12.03
N LEU A 141 5.74 -7.21 -11.21
CA LEU A 141 6.59 -6.07 -11.55
C LEU A 141 8.05 -6.52 -11.76
N VAL A 142 8.57 -7.37 -10.88
CA VAL A 142 9.93 -7.94 -11.00
C VAL A 142 10.06 -8.81 -12.25
N VAL A 143 9.10 -9.71 -12.51
CA VAL A 143 9.11 -10.57 -13.70
C VAL A 143 9.07 -9.73 -14.99
N SER A 144 8.18 -8.74 -15.04
CA SER A 144 8.07 -7.81 -16.15
C SER A 144 9.39 -7.06 -16.39
N SER A 145 9.96 -6.51 -15.33
CA SER A 145 11.21 -5.76 -15.33
C SER A 145 12.42 -6.59 -15.79
N ARG A 146 12.54 -7.84 -15.32
CA ARG A 146 13.60 -8.76 -15.76
C ARG A 146 13.49 -9.08 -17.24
N ARG A 147 12.27 -9.31 -17.74
CA ARG A 147 12.02 -9.59 -19.16
C ARG A 147 12.30 -8.36 -20.05
N GLU A 148 12.04 -7.16 -19.55
CA GLU A 148 12.37 -5.93 -20.28
C GLU A 148 13.88 -5.70 -20.33
N ALA A 149 14.57 -5.83 -19.18
CA ALA A 149 16.02 -5.65 -19.08
C ALA A 149 16.81 -6.64 -19.96
N ALA A 150 16.29 -7.85 -20.16
CA ALA A 150 16.88 -8.83 -21.08
C ALA A 150 16.81 -8.41 -22.56
N ARG A 151 15.86 -7.53 -22.93
CA ARG A 151 15.70 -7.02 -24.30
C ARG A 151 16.36 -5.66 -24.49
N GLN A 152 16.30 -4.82 -23.47
CA GLN A 152 16.81 -3.46 -23.47
C GLN A 152 17.59 -3.23 -22.16
N PRO A 153 18.92 -3.42 -22.17
CA PRO A 153 19.75 -3.17 -21.00
C PRO A 153 19.63 -1.73 -20.51
N ARG A 154 19.63 -1.57 -19.18
CA ARG A 154 19.48 -0.28 -18.53
C ARG A 154 20.79 0.48 -18.50
N THR A 155 20.76 1.78 -18.80
CA THR A 155 21.89 2.66 -18.57
C THR A 155 21.82 3.26 -17.16
N ALA A 156 22.98 3.56 -16.57
CA ALA A 156 23.04 4.17 -15.24
C ALA A 156 22.32 5.53 -15.18
N GLY A 157 22.43 6.34 -16.24
CA GLY A 157 21.76 7.63 -16.33
C GLY A 157 20.23 7.50 -16.35
N PHE A 158 19.68 6.51 -17.05
CA PHE A 158 18.25 6.24 -17.05
C PHE A 158 17.73 5.82 -15.67
N VAL A 159 18.47 4.94 -14.99
CA VAL A 159 18.16 4.49 -13.63
C VAL A 159 18.18 5.66 -12.64
N ALA A 160 19.20 6.51 -12.69
CA ALA A 160 19.30 7.68 -11.82
C ALA A 160 18.15 8.67 -12.04
N ALA A 161 17.81 8.94 -13.30
CA ALA A 161 16.71 9.84 -13.64
C ALA A 161 15.34 9.30 -13.17
N THR A 162 15.07 8.01 -13.39
CA THR A 162 13.79 7.40 -12.96
C THR A 162 13.68 7.31 -11.45
N LEU A 163 14.77 7.04 -10.73
CA LEU A 163 14.81 7.06 -9.27
C LEU A 163 14.57 8.48 -8.72
N GLY A 164 15.25 9.49 -9.28
CA GLY A 164 15.07 10.89 -8.87
C GLY A 164 13.64 11.39 -9.10
N LEU A 165 13.06 11.07 -10.26
CA LEU A 165 11.65 11.40 -10.54
C LEU A 165 10.70 10.69 -9.57
N THR A 166 10.96 9.41 -9.25
CA THR A 166 10.15 8.65 -8.29
C THR A 166 10.15 9.32 -6.92
N ALA A 167 11.34 9.67 -6.42
CA ALA A 167 11.48 10.35 -5.13
C ALA A 167 10.76 11.70 -5.14
N MET A 168 10.93 12.51 -6.19
CA MET A 168 10.23 13.80 -6.32
C MET A 168 8.71 13.62 -6.25
N LEU A 169 8.15 12.66 -6.99
CA LEU A 169 6.70 12.43 -7.02
C LEU A 169 6.15 12.01 -5.65
N ILE A 170 6.89 11.18 -4.91
CA ILE A 170 6.50 10.69 -3.58
C ILE A 170 6.39 11.84 -2.55
N PHE A 171 7.24 12.86 -2.65
CA PHE A 171 7.30 13.95 -1.66
C PHE A 171 6.51 15.20 -2.06
N VAL A 172 6.26 15.42 -3.35
CA VAL A 172 5.56 16.61 -3.87
C VAL A 172 4.05 16.42 -3.99
N LEU A 173 3.58 15.19 -4.26
CA LEU A 173 2.17 14.81 -4.33
C LEU A 173 1.76 14.10 -3.02
#